data_AF-A0A1Q8LCN4-F1
#
_entry.id   AF-A0A1Q8LCN4-F1
#
_cell.length_a   1.000
_cell.length_b   1.000
_cell.length_c   1.000
_cell.angle_alpha   90.00
_cell.angle_beta   90.00
_cell.angle_gamma   90.00
#
_symmetry.space_group_name_H-M   'P 1'
#
loop_
_entity.id
_entity.type
_entity.pdbx_description
1 polymer ?
#
loop_
_entity_poly.entity_id
_entity_poly.type
_entity_poly.pdbx_seq_one_letter_code
_entity_poly.pdbx_strand_id
1 'polypeptide(L)'
;MVERAAATAARERPARAVRPGWWVYSYGSTGGEWAQVIAIGLLSKGWVRFELRHLDGRRGLVEASPSHPTSCLTASTARRVGITG
;
A
#
# COMPACT_ATOMS: atom_id res chain seq x y z
N MET A 1 -13.07 14.71 -0.94
CA MET A 1 -11.73 14.52 -1.53
C MET A 1 -11.17 13.22 -0.96
N VAL A 2 -11.28 12.11 -1.69
CA VAL A 2 -11.02 10.74 -1.21
C VAL A 2 -9.66 10.60 -0.53
N GLU A 3 -8.63 11.29 -1.02
CA GLU A 3 -7.27 11.26 -0.47
C GLU A 3 -7.19 11.72 1.00
N ARG A 4 -7.92 12.77 1.39
CA ARG A 4 -7.89 13.25 2.78
C ARG A 4 -8.55 12.26 3.73
N ALA A 5 -9.67 11.65 3.31
CA ALA A 5 -10.34 10.61 4.08
C ALA A 5 -9.47 9.34 4.20
N ALA A 6 -8.79 8.96 3.12
CA ALA A 6 -7.81 7.89 3.10
C ALA A 6 -6.65 8.14 4.06
N ALA A 7 -6.05 9.33 4.02
CA ALA A 7 -4.96 9.71 4.93
C ALA A 7 -5.39 9.68 6.40
N THR A 8 -6.59 10.16 6.73
CA THR A 8 -7.13 10.10 8.10
C THR A 8 -7.43 8.68 8.56
N ALA A 9 -7.87 7.80 7.66
CA ALA A 9 -8.20 6.42 7.99
C ALA A 9 -6.97 5.48 7.97
N ALA A 10 -5.86 5.95 7.41
CA ALA A 10 -4.63 5.17 7.27
C ALA A 10 -4.02 4.83 8.62
N ARG A 11 -3.35 3.68 8.67
CA ARG A 11 -2.60 3.26 9.85
C ARG A 11 -1.21 2.83 9.43
N GLU A 12 -0.23 3.23 10.22
CA GLU A 12 1.12 2.71 10.07
C GLU A 12 1.18 1.28 10.59
N ARG A 13 1.72 0.39 9.77
CA ARG A 13 2.01 -1.00 10.13
C ARG A 13 3.37 -1.39 9.57
N PRO A 14 4.08 -2.33 10.22
CA PRO A 14 5.31 -2.84 9.64
C PRO A 14 5.00 -3.54 8.32
N ALA A 15 5.90 -3.41 7.34
CA ALA A 15 5.74 -3.98 6.00
C ALA A 15 5.33 -5.47 6.02
N ARG A 16 5.89 -6.27 6.93
CA ARG A 16 5.55 -7.70 7.07
C ARG A 16 4.10 -7.99 7.47
N ALA A 17 3.37 -7.01 8.01
CA ALA A 17 1.99 -7.15 8.46
C ALA A 17 0.97 -6.73 7.39
N VAL A 18 1.43 -6.13 6.30
CA VAL A 18 0.60 -5.79 5.13
C VAL A 18 0.18 -7.08 4.43
N ARG A 19 -1.03 -7.10 3.86
CA ARG A 19 -1.60 -8.29 3.20
C ARG A 19 -2.07 -7.96 1.79
N PRO A 20 -2.11 -8.95 0.87
CA PRO A 20 -2.76 -8.76 -0.43
C PRO A 20 -4.20 -8.26 -0.27
N GLY A 21 -4.61 -7.37 -1.17
CA GLY A 21 -5.90 -6.66 -1.16
C GLY A 21 -5.92 -5.38 -0.32
N TRP A 22 -4.91 -5.14 0.52
CA TRP A 22 -4.76 -3.87 1.22
C TRP A 22 -4.20 -2.79 0.30
N TRP A 23 -4.30 -1.55 0.74
CA TRP A 23 -3.77 -0.39 0.03
C TRP A 23 -2.63 0.20 0.82
N VAL A 24 -1.53 0.54 0.15
CA VAL A 24 -0.38 1.20 0.74
C VAL A 24 -0.17 2.54 0.05
N TYR A 25 0.28 3.53 0.81
CA TYR A 25 0.69 4.81 0.25
C TYR A 25 2.15 4.68 -0.21
N SER A 26 2.37 4.77 -1.51
CA SER A 26 3.68 4.65 -2.15
C SER A 26 4.19 6.03 -2.55
N TYR A 27 5.38 6.41 -2.08
CA TYR A 27 6.03 7.67 -2.46
C TYR A 27 6.84 7.48 -3.74
N GLY A 28 6.35 8.03 -4.86
CA GLY A 28 7.07 8.12 -6.12
C GLY A 28 7.75 9.48 -6.31
N SER A 29 8.50 9.63 -7.41
CA SER A 29 9.20 10.88 -7.76
C SER A 29 8.28 12.06 -8.04
N THR A 30 7.01 11.81 -8.38
CA THR A 30 5.98 12.80 -8.69
C THR A 30 5.00 13.06 -7.53
N GLY A 31 5.26 12.48 -6.35
CA GLY A 31 4.36 12.54 -5.20
C GLY A 31 3.96 11.15 -4.71
N GLY A 32 3.22 11.11 -3.61
CA GLY A 32 2.71 9.86 -3.05
C GLY A 32 1.31 9.52 -3.54
N GLU A 33 1.06 8.25 -3.79
CA GLU A 33 -0.22 7.75 -4.29
C GLU A 33 -0.62 6.43 -3.61
N TRP A 34 -1.93 6.18 -3.55
CA TRP A 34 -2.46 4.93 -3.01
C TRP A 34 -2.42 3.84 -4.07
N ALA A 35 -1.81 2.70 -3.72
CA ALA A 35 -1.76 1.53 -4.58
C ALA A 35 -2.20 0.28 -3.84
N GLN A 36 -2.92 -0.60 -4.54
CA GLN A 36 -3.37 -1.88 -4.01
C GLN A 36 -2.22 -2.88 -4.04
N VAL A 37 -1.99 -3.55 -2.92
CA VAL A 37 -1.09 -4.70 -2.84
C VAL A 37 -1.78 -5.89 -3.51
N ILE A 38 -1.28 -6.32 -4.66
CA ILE A 38 -1.82 -7.47 -5.40
C ILE A 38 -1.09 -8.76 -5.04
N ALA A 39 0.19 -8.68 -4.70
CA ALA A 39 0.98 -9.81 -4.23
C ALA A 39 2.06 -9.36 -3.24
N ILE A 40 2.54 -10.30 -2.43
CA ILE A 40 3.66 -10.10 -1.50
C ILE A 40 4.67 -11.22 -1.72
N GLY A 41 5.90 -10.84 -2.03
CA GLY A 41 7.05 -11.75 -2.12
C GLY A 41 8.00 -11.56 -0.93
N LEU A 42 8.68 -12.63 -0.54
CA LEU A 42 9.82 -12.56 0.38
C LEU A 42 11.11 -12.67 -0.43
N LEU A 43 12.03 -11.74 -0.22
CA LEU A 43 13.33 -11.70 -0.87
C LEU A 43 14.45 -12.18 0.06
N SER A 44 15.65 -12.33 -0.50
CA SER A 44 16.86 -12.61 0.26
C SER A 44 17.04 -11.61 1.41
N LYS A 45 17.61 -12.06 2.53
CA LYS A 45 17.77 -11.26 3.76
C LYS A 45 16.44 -10.84 4.42
N GLY A 46 15.33 -11.49 4.03
CA GLY A 46 14.02 -11.29 4.64
C GLY A 46 13.29 -10.03 4.17
N TRP A 47 13.75 -9.36 3.12
CA TRP A 47 13.05 -8.18 2.57
C TRP A 47 11.67 -8.55 2.05
N VAL A 48 10.72 -7.62 2.18
CA VAL A 48 9.36 -7.79 1.68
C VAL A 48 9.24 -7.04 0.37
N ARG A 49 8.82 -7.73 -0.70
CA ARG A 49 8.48 -7.13 -1.99
C ARG A 49 6.97 -7.03 -2.10
N PHE A 50 6.46 -5.82 -2.29
CA PHE A 50 5.07 -5.57 -2.63
C PHE A 50 4.93 -5.43 -4.14
N GLU A 51 4.06 -6.24 -4.71
CA GLU A 51 3.52 -5.96 -6.04
C GLU A 51 2.30 -5.07 -5.88
N LEU A 52 2.36 -3.89 -6.51
CA LEU A 52 1.38 -2.84 -6.37
C LEU A 52 0.63 -2.63 -7.68
N ARG A 53 -0.66 -2.31 -7.57
CA ARG A 53 -1.49 -1.82 -8.66
C ARG A 53 -2.06 -0.46 -8.28
N HIS A 54 -1.72 0.54 -9.07
CA HIS A 54 -2.15 1.91 -8.91
C HIS A 54 -3.57 2.10 -9.45
N LEU A 55 -4.22 3.21 -9.07
CA LEU A 55 -5.58 3.53 -9.52
C LEU A 55 -5.68 3.75 -11.04
N ASP A 56 -4.60 4.22 -11.67
CA ASP A 56 -4.48 4.39 -13.12
C ASP A 56 -4.20 3.05 -13.87
N GLY A 57 -4.16 1.93 -13.14
CA GLY A 57 -3.88 0.60 -13.67
C GLY A 57 -2.39 0.27 -13.80
N ARG A 58 -1.47 1.22 -13.55
CA ARG A 58 -0.03 0.95 -13.56
C ARG A 58 0.34 -0.03 -12.47
N ARG A 59 1.40 -0.80 -12.73
CA ARG A 59 1.98 -1.73 -11.77
C ARG A 59 3.29 -1.18 -11.25
N GLY A 60 3.52 -1.37 -9.96
CA GLY A 60 4.73 -0.98 -9.27
C GLY A 60 5.29 -2.12 -8.45
N LEU A 61 6.59 -2.07 -8.18
CA LEU A 61 7.26 -2.94 -7.23
C LEU A 61 7.90 -2.06 -6.16
N VAL A 62 7.61 -2.36 -4.89
CA VAL A 62 8.23 -1.69 -3.76
C VAL A 62 8.87 -2.73 -2.87
N GLU A 63 10.14 -2.54 -2.54
CA GLU A 63 10.87 -3.39 -1.61
C GLU A 63 11.09 -2.64 -0.31
N ALA A 64 10.79 -3.30 0.79
CA ALA A 64 10.91 -2.72 2.12
C ALA A 64 11.44 -3.74 3.12
N SER A 65 12.22 -3.25 4.08
CA SER A 65 12.58 -4.05 5.25
C SER A 65 11.32 -4.49 6.02
N PRO A 66 11.27 -5.68 6.64
CA PRO A 66 10.10 -6.19 7.36
C PRO A 66 9.54 -5.29 8.46
N SER A 67 10.39 -4.45 9.05
CA SER A 67 10.06 -3.48 10.10
C SER A 67 9.76 -2.09 9.57
N HIS A 68 9.95 -1.84 8.27
CA HIS A 68 9.72 -0.53 7.68
C HIS A 68 8.27 -0.09 7.91
N PRO A 69 8.02 1.12 8.47
CA PRO A 69 6.67 1.61 8.67
C PRO A 69 6.02 1.87 7.31
N THR A 70 4.84 1.29 7.10
CA THR A 70 4.07 1.43 5.87
C THR A 70 2.69 1.98 6.22
N SER A 71 2.35 3.14 5.66
CA SER A 71 1.01 3.71 5.79
C SER A 71 0.04 2.92 4.92
N CYS A 72 -0.95 2.28 5.55
CA CYS A 72 -1.81 1.32 4.87
C CYS A 72 -3.28 1.40 5.29
N LEU A 73 -4.14 0.92 4.40
CA LEU A 73 -5.57 0.77 4.57
C LEU A 73 -5.96 -0.67 4.27
N THR A 74 -6.84 -1.24 5.10
CA THR A 74 -7.45 -2.53 4.78
C THR A 74 -8.35 -2.40 3.55
N ALA A 75 -8.62 -3.50 2.86
CA ALA A 75 -9.56 -3.52 1.73
C ALA A 75 -10.92 -2.90 2.08
N SER A 76 -11.46 -3.24 3.26
CA SER A 76 -12.73 -2.72 3.75
C SER A 76 -12.69 -1.22 4.01
N THR A 77 -11.59 -0.72 4.59
CA THR A 77 -11.40 0.72 4.81
C THR A 77 -11.27 1.47 3.49
N ALA A 78 -10.48 0.95 2.55
CA ALA A 78 -10.30 1.54 1.23
C ALA A 78 -11.61 1.68 0.45
N ARG A 79 -12.48 0.67 0.51
CA ARG A 79 -13.86 0.76 -0.03
C ARG A 79 -14.69 1.84 0.68
N ARG A 80 -14.66 1.86 2.01
CA ARG A 80 -15.43 2.82 2.81
C ARG A 80 -15.04 4.28 2.53
N VAL A 81 -13.76 4.55 2.28
CA VAL A 81 -13.27 5.91 1.98
C VAL A 81 -13.36 6.27 0.49
N GLY A 82 -13.77 5.33 -0.37
CA GLY A 82 -13.98 5.58 -1.79
C GLY A 82 -12.71 5.51 -2.66
N ILE A 83 -11.63 4.87 -2.19
CA ILE A 83 -10.44 4.60 -3.03
C ILE A 83 -10.77 3.60 -4.13
N THR A 84 -11.58 2.60 -3.81
CA THR A 84 -12.06 1.59 -4.75
C THR A 84 -13.57 1.47 -4.61
N GLY A 85 -14.25 1.55 -5.75
CA GLY A 85 -15.65 1.16 -5.93
C GLY A 85 -15.74 -0.32 -6.26
#